data_AF-A0A0A0DCF4-F1
#
_entry.id   AF-A0A0A0DCF4-F1
#
_cell.length_a   1.000
_cell.length_b   1.000
_cell.length_c   1.000
_cell.angle_alpha   90.00
_cell.angle_beta   90.00
_cell.angle_gamma   90.00
#
_symmetry.space_group_name_H-M   'P 1'
#
loop_
_entity.id
_entity.type
_entity.pdbx_description
1 polymer ?
#
loop_
_entity_poly.entity_id
_entity_poly.type
_entity_poly.pdbx_seq_one_letter_code
_entity_poly.pdbx_strand_id
1 'polypeptide(L)'
;MKITGIETRIVNAEMRNWVFVQEEMVGAVPWYFDVVRGPIRMVDGFWQVPDAPGLGVEVDEAECARHPFAPEVLHTQNAVLTTARS
;
A
#
# COMPACT_ATOMS: atom_id res chain seq x y z
N MET A 1 -7.17 -8.22 1.44
CA MET A 1 -7.53 -6.98 2.18
C MET A 1 -7.95 -5.94 1.17
N LYS A 2 -9.07 -5.21 1.35
CA LYS A 2 -9.58 -4.24 0.37
C LYS A 2 -9.75 -2.88 1.06
N ILE A 3 -9.05 -1.86 0.60
CA ILE A 3 -9.22 -0.48 1.08
C ILE A 3 -10.52 0.05 0.48
N THR A 4 -11.46 0.45 1.34
CA THR A 4 -12.81 0.88 0.97
C THR A 4 -12.96 2.39 0.78
N GLY A 5 -11.92 3.16 1.09
CA GLY A 5 -11.86 4.60 0.89
C GLY A 5 -10.61 5.23 1.50
N ILE A 6 -10.23 6.40 0.99
CA ILE A 6 -9.15 7.24 1.52
C ILE A 6 -9.80 8.58 1.89
N GLU A 7 -9.63 9.02 3.15
CA GLU A 7 -10.13 10.31 3.63
C GLU A 7 -8.98 11.18 4.18
N THR A 8 -9.06 12.49 3.95
CA THR A 8 -8.14 13.46 4.54
C THR A 8 -8.76 14.00 5.83
N ARG A 9 -8.14 13.72 6.97
CA ARG A 9 -8.61 14.19 8.28
C ARG A 9 -7.64 15.22 8.86
N ILE A 10 -8.13 16.43 9.10
CA ILE A 10 -7.38 17.45 9.85
C ILE A 10 -7.40 17.04 11.32
N VAL A 11 -6.22 16.86 11.90
CA VAL A 11 -6.04 16.41 13.27
C VAL A 11 -5.42 17.52 14.11
N ASN A 12 -5.94 17.72 15.33
CA ASN A 12 -5.41 18.72 16.24
C ASN A 12 -4.03 18.26 16.75
N ALA A 13 -2.97 18.87 16.20
CA ALA A 13 -1.58 18.58 16.51
C ALA A 13 -1.16 18.98 17.93
N GLU A 14 -2.01 19.66 18.70
CA GLU A 14 -1.71 20.04 20.10
C GLU A 14 -1.80 18.88 21.09
N MET A 15 -2.46 17.77 20.72
CA MET A 15 -2.49 16.58 21.56
C MET A 15 -1.12 15.87 21.52
N ARG A 16 -0.45 15.79 22.67
CA ARG A 16 0.81 15.05 22.82
C ARG A 16 0.50 13.54 22.77
N ASN A 17 1.26 12.79 21.97
CA ASN A 17 1.24 11.30 21.79
C ASN A 17 0.66 10.77 20.48
N TRP A 18 0.77 11.51 19.37
CA TRP A 18 0.47 10.96 18.04
C TRP A 18 1.66 10.21 17.49
N VAL A 19 1.43 8.97 17.05
CA VAL A 19 2.37 8.17 16.26
C VAL A 19 1.73 7.93 14.91
N PHE A 20 2.35 8.47 13.86
CA PHE A 20 1.99 8.14 12.49
C PHE A 20 2.81 6.93 12.08
N VAL A 21 2.14 5.83 11.76
CA VAL A 21 2.77 4.63 11.24
C VAL A 21 2.63 4.68 9.72
N GLN A 22 3.75 4.79 9.03
CA GLN A 22 3.80 4.64 7.58
C GLN A 22 4.00 3.16 7.28
N GLU A 23 2.92 2.49 6.86
CA GLU A 23 2.96 1.11 6.39
C GLU A 23 3.44 1.10 4.93
N GLU A 24 4.47 0.31 4.63
CA GLU A 24 5.04 0.21 3.29
C GLU A 24 5.17 -1.26 2.85
N MET A 25 4.85 -1.52 1.58
CA MET A 25 4.97 -2.84 0.95
C MET A 25 5.96 -2.79 -0.22
N VAL A 26 7.07 -2.08 0.00
CA VAL A 26 8.08 -1.82 -1.01
C VAL A 26 8.68 -3.15 -1.49
N GLY A 27 8.67 -3.36 -2.81
CA GLY A 27 9.24 -4.57 -3.40
C GLY A 27 8.44 -5.84 -3.15
N ALA A 28 7.17 -5.75 -2.73
CA ALA A 28 6.28 -6.91 -2.59
C ALA A 28 6.15 -7.74 -3.88
N VAL A 29 6.42 -7.12 -5.03
CA VAL A 29 6.52 -7.76 -6.35
C VAL A 29 7.78 -7.26 -7.07
N PRO A 30 8.42 -8.08 -7.93
CA PRO A 30 9.65 -7.68 -8.62
C PRO A 30 9.50 -6.42 -9.50
N TRP A 31 8.28 -6.19 -10.01
CA TRP A 31 7.93 -5.07 -10.88
C TRP A 31 7.39 -3.83 -10.13
N TYR A 32 7.53 -3.79 -8.80
CA TYR A 32 6.92 -2.75 -7.94
C TYR A 32 7.27 -1.32 -8.40
N PHE A 33 8.52 -1.10 -8.82
CA PHE A 33 9.00 0.20 -9.28
C PHE A 33 8.78 0.45 -10.78
N ASP A 34 8.34 -0.54 -11.54
CA ASP A 34 8.15 -0.42 -12.98
C ASP A 34 6.77 0.18 -13.32
N VAL A 35 5.77 -0.03 -12.44
CA VAL A 35 4.37 0.43 -12.64
C VAL A 35 4.11 1.88 -12.23
N VAL A 36 5.00 2.50 -11.46
CA VAL A 36 4.86 3.87 -10.99
C VAL A 36 6.15 4.64 -11.23
N ARG A 37 6.04 5.77 -11.92
CA ARG A 37 7.13 6.70 -12.21
C ARG A 37 6.97 7.94 -11.32
N GLY A 38 8.05 8.46 -10.77
CA GLY A 38 7.99 9.68 -9.96
C GLY A 38 9.33 10.07 -9.35
N PRO A 39 9.41 11.27 -8.75
CA PRO A 39 10.60 11.75 -8.06
C PRO A 39 10.73 11.19 -6.64
N ILE A 40 9.74 10.41 -6.17
CA ILE A 40 9.71 9.83 -4.83
C ILE A 40 10.88 8.86 -4.70
N ARG A 41 11.81 9.20 -3.80
CA ARG A 41 13.00 8.42 -3.50
C ARG A 41 13.05 8.17 -2.00
N MET A 42 13.61 7.02 -1.63
CA MET A 42 13.96 6.75 -0.24
C MET A 42 15.36 7.31 0.02
N VAL A 43 15.48 8.22 0.98
CA VAL A 43 16.73 8.84 1.42
C VAL A 43 16.82 8.67 2.93
N ASP A 44 17.87 8.00 3.40
CA ASP A 44 18.13 7.73 4.83
C ASP A 44 16.96 7.06 5.58
N GLY A 45 16.21 6.20 4.90
CA GLY A 45 15.04 5.52 5.45
C GLY A 45 13.75 6.36 5.45
N PHE A 46 13.76 7.53 4.80
CA PHE A 46 12.60 8.42 4.68
C PHE A 46 12.20 8.62 3.22
N TRP A 47 10.91 8.46 2.94
CA TRP A 47 10.33 8.82 1.66
C TRP A 47 10.25 10.33 1.52
N GLN A 48 10.80 10.85 0.42
CA GLN A 48 10.78 12.28 0.16
C GLN A 48 9.38 12.74 -0.27
N VAL A 49 8.97 13.92 0.22
CA VAL A 49 7.74 14.58 -0.20
C VAL A 49 7.94 15.10 -1.62
N PRO A 50 7.10 14.72 -2.61
CA PRO A 50 7.25 15.18 -3.98
C PRO A 50 6.80 16.65 -4.13
N ASP A 51 7.54 17.42 -4.94
CA ASP A 51 7.18 18.81 -5.30
C ASP A 51 6.25 18.89 -6.52
N ALA A 52 6.08 17.77 -7.24
CA ALA A 52 5.21 17.70 -8.40
C ALA A 52 3.72 17.74 -7.98
N PRO A 53 2.82 18.31 -8.81
CA PRO A 53 1.40 18.41 -8.49
C PRO A 53 0.72 17.06 -8.19
N GLY A 54 -0.33 17.09 -7.38
CA GLY A 54 -1.13 15.92 -7.05
C GLY A 54 -0.36 14.96 -6.13
N LEU A 55 -0.31 13.68 -6.51
CA LEU A 55 0.45 12.66 -5.78
C LEU A 55 1.94 12.66 -6.14
N GLY A 56 2.35 13.47 -7.12
CA GLY A 56 3.72 13.53 -7.60
C GLY A 56 4.21 12.27 -8.30
N VAL A 57 3.31 11.37 -8.72
CA VAL A 57 3.64 10.14 -9.45
C VAL A 57 2.75 9.97 -10.68
N GLU A 58 3.26 9.21 -11.64
CA GLU A 58 2.56 8.79 -12.86
C GLU A 58 2.50 7.27 -12.91
N VAL A 59 1.35 6.72 -13.33
CA VAL A 59 1.16 5.27 -13.46
C VAL A 59 1.54 4.85 -14.88
N ASP A 60 2.36 3.80 -15.01
CA ASP A 60 2.63 3.15 -16.28
C ASP A 60 1.56 2.10 -16.57
N GLU A 61 0.52 2.52 -17.30
CA GLU A 61 -0.59 1.62 -17.67
C GLU A 61 -0.16 0.45 -18.55
N ALA A 62 0.89 0.63 -19.35
CA ALA A 62 1.41 -0.42 -20.22
C ALA A 62 2.09 -1.52 -19.40
N GLU A 63 2.84 -1.14 -18.36
CA GLU A 63 3.42 -2.11 -17.43
C GLU A 63 2.34 -2.79 -16.58
N CYS A 64 1.34 -2.04 -16.09
CA CYS A 64 0.20 -2.63 -15.40
C CYS A 64 -0.51 -3.70 -16.23
N ALA A 65 -0.67 -3.48 -17.54
CA ALA A 65 -1.29 -4.45 -18.44
C ALA A 65 -0.50 -5.75 -18.60
N ARG A 66 0.82 -5.74 -18.33
CA ARG A 66 1.69 -6.93 -18.35
C ARG A 66 1.52 -7.80 -17.10
N HIS A 67 0.96 -7.26 -16.02
CA HIS A 67 0.73 -7.95 -14.75
C HIS A 67 -0.76 -7.99 -14.41
N PRO A 68 -1.58 -8.73 -15.19
CA PRO A 68 -3.01 -8.79 -14.95
C PRO A 68 -3.32 -9.40 -13.58
N PHE A 69 -4.42 -8.96 -12.99
CA PHE A 69 -4.88 -9.48 -11.71
C PHE A 69 -5.09 -11.01 -11.77
N ALA A 70 -4.40 -11.73 -10.88
CA ALA A 70 -4.63 -13.13 -10.60
C ALA A 70 -5.32 -13.25 -9.24
N PRO A 71 -6.47 -13.95 -9.13
CA PRO A 71 -7.13 -14.16 -7.86
C PRO A 71 -6.20 -14.85 -6.86
N GLU A 72 -6.02 -14.24 -5.70
CA GLU A 72 -5.28 -14.85 -4.61
C GLU A 72 -6.06 -16.06 -4.05
N VAL A 73 -5.38 -17.17 -3.82
CA VAL A 73 -5.98 -18.32 -3.13
C VAL A 73 -6.09 -17.97 -1.65
N LEU A 74 -7.30 -17.61 -1.22
CA LEU A 74 -7.60 -17.32 0.19
C LEU A 74 -7.66 -18.62 1.00
N HIS A 75 -6.52 -19.06 1.52
CA HIS A 75 -6.41 -20.28 2.33
C HIS A 75 -7.32 -20.29 3.57
N THR A 76 -7.71 -19.12 4.07
CA THR A 76 -8.64 -18.96 5.20
C THR A 76 -10.08 -19.39 4.89
N GLN A 77 -10.46 -19.51 3.60
CA GLN A 77 -11.79 -19.99 3.22
C GLN A 77 -11.99 -21.50 3.46
N ASN A 78 -10.90 -22.27 3.65
CA ASN A 78 -10.94 -23.71 3.90
C ASN A 78 -10.64 -24.08 5.35
N ALA A 79 -10.55 -23.10 6.26
CA ALA A 79 -10.31 -23.34 7.67
C ALA A 79 -11.58 -23.92 8.32
N VAL A 80 -11.72 -25.24 8.28
CA VAL A 80 -12.77 -25.95 9.04
C VAL A 80 -12.28 -26.15 10.46
N LEU A 81 -12.87 -25.44 11.42
CA LEU A 81 -12.70 -25.78 12.84
C LEU A 81 -13.48 -27.07 13.11
N THR A 82 -12.80 -28.19 13.27
CA THR A 82 -13.46 -29.44 13.68
C THR A 82 -13.92 -29.27 15.13
N THR A 83 -15.22 -29.20 15.36
CA THR A 83 -15.77 -29.11 16.72
C THR A 83 -15.51 -30.45 17.42
N ALA A 84 -14.50 -30.51 18.29
CA ALA A 84 -14.30 -31.62 19.19
C ALA A 84 -15.48 -31.65 20.18
N ARG A 85 -16.41 -32.59 20.00
CA ARG A 85 -17.35 -32.98 21.05
C ARG A 85 -16.61 -33.95 21.98
N SER A 86 -16.45 -33.53 23.24
CA SER A 86 -16.21 -34.42 24.39
C SER A 86 -17.47 -35.21 24.72
#